data_AF-A0A7C5JIF8-F1
#
_entry.id   AF-A0A7C5JIF8-F1
#
_cell.length_a   1.000
_cell.length_b   1.000
_cell.length_c   1.000
_cell.angle_alpha   90.00
_cell.angle_beta   90.00
_cell.angle_gamma   90.00
#
_symmetry.space_group_name_H-M   'P 1'
#
loop_
_entity.id
_entity.type
_entity.pdbx_description
1 polymer ?
#
loop_
_entity_poly.entity_id
_entity_poly.type
_entity_poly.pdbx_seq_one_letter_code
_entity_poly.pdbx_strand_id
1 'polypeptide(L)'
;DIMEAVFNDPADTLWRQVFNSIKNGIIDIPFSPHIINAGEAITVRDKDYNIRFYERGNIPISDKCLAFERSKIKLGGKSLVENIIHDIGIML
;
A
#
# COMPACT_ATOMS: atom_id res chain seq x y z
N ASP A 1 5.60 -4.06 12.89
CA ASP A 1 4.26 -3.85 12.31
C ASP A 1 3.91 -4.87 11.23
N ILE A 2 4.33 -4.75 9.95
CA ILE A 2 3.91 -5.71 8.89
C ILE A 2 4.38 -7.14 9.17
N MET A 3 5.69 -7.37 9.31
CA MET A 3 6.22 -8.71 9.55
C MET A 3 5.72 -9.30 10.88
N GLU A 4 5.51 -8.45 11.87
CA GLU A 4 4.92 -8.85 13.16
C GLU A 4 3.48 -9.31 13.00
N ALA A 5 2.65 -8.59 12.23
CA ALA A 5 1.29 -9.01 11.91
C ALA A 5 1.27 -10.34 11.13
N VAL A 6 2.22 -10.54 10.21
CA VAL A 6 2.37 -11.82 9.47
C VAL A 6 2.69 -12.95 10.45
N PHE A 7 3.67 -12.79 11.33
CA PHE A 7 4.09 -13.84 12.27
C PHE A 7 3.09 -14.09 13.40
N ASN A 8 2.18 -13.14 13.67
CA ASN A 8 1.09 -13.30 14.64
C ASN A 8 -0.10 -14.11 14.07
N ASP A 9 -0.10 -14.46 12.78
CA ASP A 9 -1.08 -15.37 12.20
C ASP A 9 -0.91 -16.79 12.78
N PRO A 10 -1.99 -17.46 13.23
CA PRO A 10 -1.91 -18.74 13.94
C PRO A 10 -1.60 -19.95 13.04
N ALA A 11 -1.44 -19.76 11.72
CA ALA A 11 -1.12 -20.86 10.83
C ALA A 11 0.25 -21.50 11.14
N ASP A 12 0.34 -22.80 10.84
CA ASP A 12 1.46 -23.69 11.16
C ASP A 12 2.69 -23.49 10.25
N THR A 13 2.52 -22.83 9.10
CA THR A 13 3.61 -22.58 8.15
C THR A 13 3.64 -21.12 7.72
N LEU A 14 4.87 -20.60 7.49
CA LEU A 14 5.06 -19.24 7.00
C LEU A 14 4.30 -18.95 5.70
N TRP A 15 4.24 -19.91 4.77
CA TRP A 15 3.53 -19.68 3.51
C TRP A 15 2.01 -19.48 3.73
N ARG A 16 1.41 -20.17 4.72
CA ARG A 16 0.00 -19.98 5.08
C ARG A 16 -0.20 -18.64 5.78
N GLN A 17 0.71 -18.25 6.67
CA GLN A 17 0.69 -16.94 7.33
C GLN A 17 0.75 -15.80 6.30
N VAL A 18 1.65 -15.91 5.32
CA VAL A 18 1.76 -14.94 4.20
C VAL A 18 0.51 -14.95 3.33
N PHE A 19 -0.01 -16.13 2.97
CA PHE A 19 -1.26 -16.25 2.19
C PHE A 19 -2.44 -15.58 2.90
N ASN A 20 -2.62 -15.85 4.19
CA ASN A 20 -3.65 -15.21 5.00
C ASN A 20 -3.45 -13.70 5.08
N SER A 21 -2.20 -13.25 5.21
CA SER A 21 -1.86 -11.83 5.24
C SER A 21 -2.24 -11.11 3.95
N ILE A 22 -2.04 -11.73 2.78
CA ILE A 22 -2.48 -11.19 1.49
C ILE A 22 -4.01 -11.15 1.42
N LYS A 23 -4.66 -12.27 1.74
CA LYS A 23 -6.11 -12.41 1.72
C LYS A 23 -6.82 -11.41 2.64
N ASN A 24 -6.21 -11.08 3.77
CA ASN A 24 -6.75 -10.15 4.76
C ASN A 24 -6.26 -8.69 4.55
N GLY A 25 -5.47 -8.40 3.51
CA GLY A 25 -4.97 -7.05 3.22
C GLY A 25 -3.88 -6.53 4.17
N ILE A 26 -3.32 -7.39 5.04
CA ILE A 26 -2.11 -7.06 5.85
C ILE A 26 -0.93 -6.84 4.91
N ILE A 27 -0.85 -7.65 3.85
CA ILE A 27 0.02 -7.45 2.70
C ILE A 27 -0.90 -7.08 1.54
N ASP A 28 -0.77 -5.87 1.02
CA ASP A 28 -1.51 -5.41 -0.16
C ASP A 28 -0.50 -4.81 -1.14
N ILE A 29 -0.53 -5.31 -2.38
CA ILE A 29 0.40 -4.95 -3.44
C ILE A 29 -0.34 -3.98 -4.39
N PRO A 30 0.01 -2.69 -4.41
CA PRO A 30 -0.63 -1.72 -5.30
C PRO A 30 -0.56 -2.17 -6.76
N PHE A 31 -1.69 -2.08 -7.46
CA PHE A 31 -1.84 -2.44 -8.87
C PHE A 31 -1.60 -3.92 -9.21
N SER A 32 -1.57 -4.80 -8.20
CA SER A 32 -1.55 -6.24 -8.45
C SER A 32 -2.80 -6.67 -9.22
N PRO A 33 -2.66 -7.44 -10.32
CA PRO A 33 -3.81 -7.95 -11.06
C PRO A 33 -4.47 -9.16 -10.37
N HIS A 34 -3.90 -9.64 -9.26
CA HIS A 34 -4.34 -10.88 -8.65
C HIS A 34 -5.60 -10.68 -7.80
N ILE A 35 -6.62 -11.49 -8.06
CA ILE A 35 -7.94 -11.42 -7.40
C ILE A 35 -7.94 -11.57 -5.86
N ILE A 36 -6.89 -12.14 -5.28
CA ILE A 36 -6.81 -12.35 -3.82
C ILE A 36 -6.23 -11.13 -3.10
N ASN A 37 -5.60 -10.22 -3.86
CA ASN A 37 -5.04 -9.00 -3.33
C ASN A 37 -6.17 -8.02 -3.04
N ALA A 38 -6.17 -7.39 -1.87
CA ALA A 38 -7.26 -6.51 -1.45
C ALA A 38 -7.43 -5.30 -2.39
N GLY A 39 -6.32 -4.73 -2.89
CA GLY A 39 -6.35 -3.60 -3.82
C GLY A 39 -6.86 -2.31 -3.19
N GLU A 40 -6.76 -2.19 -1.87
CA GLU A 40 -7.19 -1.03 -1.08
C GLU A 40 -6.04 -0.04 -0.88
N ALA A 41 -4.81 -0.53 -0.86
CA ALA A 41 -3.62 0.31 -0.76
C ALA A 41 -3.42 1.13 -2.04
N ILE A 42 -3.40 2.47 -1.88
CA ILE A 42 -3.15 3.42 -2.96
C ILE A 42 -1.85 4.15 -2.67
N THR A 43 -0.92 4.05 -3.61
CA THR A 43 0.36 4.76 -3.56
C THR A 43 0.48 5.79 -4.66
N VAL A 44 1.12 6.92 -4.36
CA VAL A 44 1.46 8.00 -5.29
C VAL A 44 2.87 8.49 -5.04
N ARG A 45 3.47 9.22 -5.97
CA ARG A 45 4.77 9.85 -5.76
C ARG A 45 4.65 11.22 -5.11
N ASP A 46 5.59 11.53 -4.22
CA ASP A 46 5.79 12.90 -3.75
C ASP A 46 6.56 13.76 -4.77
N LYS A 47 6.73 15.04 -4.47
CA LYS A 47 7.47 16.00 -5.30
C LYS A 47 8.93 15.60 -5.58
N ASP A 48 9.50 14.73 -4.75
CA ASP A 48 10.87 14.25 -4.82
C ASP A 48 10.91 12.82 -5.43
N TYR A 49 9.80 12.39 -6.05
CA TYR A 49 9.59 11.08 -6.67
C TYR A 49 9.63 9.86 -5.73
N ASN A 50 9.55 10.07 -4.41
CA ASN A 50 9.43 8.94 -3.49
C ASN A 50 8.01 8.37 -3.53
N ILE A 51 7.89 7.05 -3.51
CA ILE A 51 6.59 6.38 -3.39
C ILE A 51 6.06 6.59 -1.97
N ARG A 52 4.80 7.05 -1.87
CA ARG A 52 4.11 7.33 -0.62
C ARG A 52 2.77 6.65 -0.55
N PHE A 53 2.35 6.27 0.65
CA PHE A 53 0.98 5.80 0.89
C PHE A 53 0.00 6.97 0.96
N TYR A 54 -0.95 6.99 0.02
CA TYR A 54 -2.12 7.88 0.08
C TYR A 54 -3.25 7.20 0.88
N GLU A 55 -3.58 5.95 0.56
CA GLU A 55 -4.42 5.06 1.36
C GLU A 55 -3.64 3.79 1.69
N ARG A 56 -3.77 3.30 2.93
CA ARG A 56 -3.06 2.09 3.38
C ARG A 56 -3.90 0.81 3.37
N GLY A 57 -5.22 0.91 3.20
CA GLY A 57 -6.14 -0.21 3.42
C GLY A 57 -5.93 -0.84 4.81
N ASN A 58 -5.81 -2.16 4.86
CA ASN A 58 -5.52 -2.92 6.07
C ASN A 58 -4.02 -3.15 6.37
N ILE A 59 -3.11 -2.51 5.62
CA ILE A 59 -1.67 -2.64 5.89
C ILE A 59 -1.38 -2.02 7.28
N PRO A 60 -0.70 -2.74 8.19
CA PRO A 60 -0.45 -2.27 9.55
C PRO A 60 0.62 -1.17 9.56
N ILE A 61 0.22 0.07 9.27
CA ILE A 61 1.14 1.21 9.14
C ILE A 61 1.08 2.22 10.29
N SER A 62 0.24 2.15 11.33
CA SER A 62 0.09 3.25 12.31
C SER A 62 -0.36 4.60 11.70
N ASP A 63 -1.20 5.32 12.43
CA ASP A 63 -1.77 6.57 11.91
C ASP A 63 -0.73 7.69 11.86
N LYS A 64 0.27 7.63 12.75
CA LYS A 64 1.39 8.57 12.77
C LYS A 64 2.23 8.48 11.49
N CYS A 65 2.60 7.27 11.07
CA CYS A 65 3.36 7.10 9.83
C CYS A 65 2.51 7.44 8.61
N LEU A 66 1.23 7.04 8.57
CA LEU A 66 0.33 7.43 7.47
C LEU A 66 0.16 8.95 7.37
N ALA A 67 0.04 9.65 8.50
CA ALA A 67 -0.03 11.11 8.53
C ALA A 67 1.27 11.75 8.00
N PHE A 68 2.43 11.17 8.33
CA PHE A 68 3.71 11.61 7.78
C PHE A 68 3.78 11.41 6.27
N GLU A 69 3.40 10.23 5.76
CA GLU A 69 3.34 9.92 4.32
C GLU A 69 2.44 10.92 3.59
N ARG A 70 1.21 11.14 4.08
CA ARG A 70 0.25 12.11 3.54
C ARG A 70 0.76 13.55 3.57
N SER A 71 1.54 13.92 4.59
CA SER A 71 2.14 15.27 4.68
C SER A 71 3.13 15.58 3.56
N LYS A 72 3.69 14.54 2.90
CA LYS A 72 4.63 14.69 1.78
C LYS A 72 3.92 14.78 0.43
N ILE A 73 2.69 14.32 0.34
CA ILE A 73 1.92 14.25 -0.91
C ILE A 73 1.37 15.65 -1.25
N LYS A 74 1.58 16.08 -2.49
CA LYS A 74 1.00 17.32 -3.03
C LYS A 74 0.34 17.00 -4.37
N LEU A 75 -0.99 16.88 -4.38
CA LEU A 75 -1.76 16.49 -5.58
C LEU A 75 -1.86 17.58 -6.66
N GLY A 76 -1.41 18.82 -6.37
CA GLY A 76 -1.17 19.84 -7.39
C GLY A 76 -2.39 20.22 -8.25
N GLY A 77 -3.60 20.25 -7.67
CA GLY A 77 -4.85 20.58 -8.38
C GLY A 77 -5.36 19.48 -9.33
N LYS A 78 -4.56 18.43 -9.57
CA LYS A 78 -4.97 17.22 -10.28
C LYS A 78 -5.73 16.28 -9.35
N SER A 79 -6.62 15.49 -9.92
CA SER A 79 -7.27 14.39 -9.21
C SER A 79 -6.25 13.31 -8.81
N LEU A 80 -6.60 12.48 -7.83
CA LEU A 80 -5.78 11.35 -7.42
C LEU A 80 -5.48 10.40 -8.59
N VAL A 81 -6.51 10.12 -9.41
CA VAL A 81 -6.41 9.23 -10.57
C VAL A 81 -5.44 9.76 -11.62
N GLU A 82 -5.49 11.07 -11.91
CA GLU A 82 -4.55 11.69 -12.85
C GLU A 82 -3.10 11.61 -12.37
N ASN A 83 -2.87 11.77 -11.05
CA ASN A 83 -1.54 11.60 -10.49
C ASN A 83 -1.05 10.15 -10.60
N ILE A 84 -1.92 9.17 -10.33
CA ILE A 84 -1.59 7.74 -10.48
C ILE A 84 -1.24 7.39 -11.93
N ILE A 85 -2.07 7.83 -12.90
CA ILE A 85 -1.82 7.58 -14.32
C ILE A 85 -0.50 8.23 -14.75
N HIS A 86 -0.23 9.45 -14.28
CA HIS A 86 1.03 10.13 -14.54
C HIS A 86 2.22 9.36 -13.97
N ASP A 87 2.12 8.88 -12.73
CA ASP A 87 3.17 8.12 -12.05
C ASP A 87 3.47 6.79 -12.76
N ILE A 88 2.43 6.07 -13.22
CA ILE A 88 2.58 4.86 -14.03
C ILE A 88 3.23 5.20 -15.38
N GLY A 89 2.80 6.29 -16.02
CA GLY A 89 3.34 6.75 -17.29
C GLY A 89 4.83 7.16 -17.24
N ILE A 90 5.35 7.57 -16.07
CA ILE A 90 6.78 7.84 -15.88
C ILE A 90 7.62 6.55 -15.79
N MET A 91 7.01 5.39 -15.50
CA MET A 91 7.72 4.11 -15.41
C MET A 91 7.89 3.38 -16.76
N LEU A 92 7.18 3.81 -17.81
CA LEU A 92 7.20 3.22 -19.15
C LEU A 92 8.06 4.07 -20.10
#